data_AF-A0A844I9M7-F1
#
_entry.id   AF-A0A844I9M7-F1
#
_cell.length_a   1.000
_cell.length_b   1.000
_cell.length_c   1.000
_cell.angle_alpha   90.00
_cell.angle_beta   90.00
_cell.angle_gamma   90.00
#
_symmetry.space_group_name_H-M   'P 1'
#
loop_
_entity.id
_entity.type
_entity.pdbx_description
1 polymer ?
#
loop_
_entity_poly.entity_id
_entity_poly.type
_entity_poly.pdbx_seq_one_letter_code
_entity_poly.pdbx_strand_id
1 'polypeptide(L)'
;MGFSKPLPASGRGLERGQFIHSKLFKHPLTSDPAYVVILLDMSGSMRKKDASRVKKIDGAIRAIKEFIKLVREKNLPVHISLVPFGESQIAKDNYEVNQEIIAKNFLPANSPDLDKRVADLASSPTNAGTNLYNPLKEAVKYLGDNSEELTRQANSSNDLRKDEPQIPPKLAVMLLSDGYHNSKRKTEDQQFTNLEKVFKKYPTVRVYTLGYGESLKQLRNRATNCNIPNSWLEKKQAVDLIQSCKLPSGDIFNYIVDQPRLKQIAELTGGISKFPQDANEAVKSLETFFKALREYELQYIQPNAVPAEEYQVQVSVNSSNRELNINAKPVNIRMPNISFYKLPLFPDRLFILKLTLGILGCGILWFKRWSQQLKTEADRWI
;
A
#
# COMPACT_ATOMS: atom_id res chain seq x y z
N MET A 1 -23.78 15.22 -25.50
CA MET A 1 -22.78 16.22 -25.95
C MET A 1 -22.78 17.39 -24.97
N GLY A 2 -21.59 17.95 -24.67
CA GLY A 2 -21.35 19.18 -23.88
C GLY A 2 -21.16 18.91 -22.38
N PHE A 3 -20.06 19.28 -21.70
CA PHE A 3 -19.10 20.36 -21.95
C PHE A 3 -17.64 19.92 -22.13
N SER A 4 -16.98 20.69 -22.99
CA SER A 4 -15.55 20.76 -23.27
C SER A 4 -14.80 21.66 -22.28
N LYS A 5 -13.64 21.20 -21.80
CA LYS A 5 -12.32 21.86 -21.96
C LYS A 5 -11.24 20.99 -21.31
N PRO A 6 -10.13 20.66 -21.99
CA PRO A 6 -8.97 20.07 -21.33
C PRO A 6 -8.20 21.19 -20.63
N LEU A 7 -7.87 21.01 -19.35
CA LEU A 7 -6.89 21.85 -18.66
C LEU A 7 -5.75 20.98 -18.12
N PRO A 8 -4.53 21.52 -18.12
CA PRO A 8 -3.31 20.74 -18.26
C PRO A 8 -2.90 20.10 -16.93
N ALA A 9 -2.32 18.92 -17.03
CA ALA A 9 -1.51 18.35 -15.97
C ALA A 9 -0.29 19.26 -15.74
N SER A 10 -0.29 20.01 -14.64
CA SER A 10 0.89 20.68 -14.11
C SER A 10 0.81 20.62 -12.59
N GLY A 11 1.77 19.93 -11.98
CA GLY A 11 1.90 19.86 -10.54
C GLY A 11 2.11 21.26 -9.94
N ARG A 12 1.30 21.59 -8.95
CA ARG A 12 1.56 22.62 -7.93
C ARG A 12 0.80 22.23 -6.67
N GLY A 13 1.41 22.50 -5.51
CA GLY A 13 1.04 21.96 -4.21
C GLY A 13 -0.41 22.19 -3.81
N LEU A 14 -0.90 21.31 -2.94
CA LEU A 14 -2.20 21.39 -2.27
C LEU A 14 -2.50 22.83 -1.82
N GLU A 15 -3.41 23.49 -2.54
CA GLU A 15 -3.99 24.74 -2.10
C GLU A 15 -4.99 24.47 -0.96
N ARG A 16 -5.07 25.44 -0.06
CA ARG A 16 -5.84 25.38 1.19
C ARG A 16 -7.32 25.06 0.90
N GLY A 17 -7.85 24.04 1.58
CA GLY A 17 -9.29 23.72 1.59
C GLY A 17 -9.72 22.45 0.85
N GLN A 18 -8.80 21.68 0.27
CA GLN A 18 -9.15 20.42 -0.41
C GLN A 18 -9.26 19.25 0.58
N PHE A 19 -10.45 18.66 0.69
CA PHE A 19 -10.69 17.41 1.42
C PHE A 19 -10.86 16.27 0.42
N ILE A 20 -10.05 15.21 0.57
CA ILE A 20 -10.19 13.98 -0.22
C ILE A 20 -11.12 13.05 0.54
N HIS A 21 -12.25 12.69 -0.07
CA HIS A 21 -13.13 11.64 0.45
C HIS A 21 -13.04 10.43 -0.48
N SER A 22 -12.66 9.28 0.06
CA SER A 22 -12.70 8.00 -0.65
C SER A 22 -13.86 7.15 -0.13
N LYS A 23 -14.55 6.46 -1.04
CA LYS A 23 -15.60 5.49 -0.68
C LYS A 23 -15.48 4.25 -1.57
N LEU A 24 -15.54 3.09 -0.93
CA LEU A 24 -15.48 1.78 -1.58
C LEU A 24 -16.88 1.36 -2.01
N PHE A 25 -17.04 1.02 -3.28
CA PHE A 25 -18.30 0.52 -3.83
C PHE A 25 -18.20 -0.99 -4.07
N LYS A 26 -19.20 -1.75 -3.59
CA LYS A 26 -19.35 -3.18 -3.85
C LYS A 26 -20.15 -3.38 -5.14
N HIS A 27 -19.57 -4.07 -6.12
CA HIS A 27 -20.33 -4.49 -7.30
C HIS A 27 -21.28 -5.64 -6.91
N PRO A 28 -22.59 -5.58 -7.25
CA PRO A 28 -23.57 -6.63 -6.92
C PRO A 28 -23.65 -7.75 -7.97
N LEU A 29 -22.76 -7.79 -8.96
CA LEU A 29 -22.71 -8.86 -9.97
C LEU A 29 -21.59 -9.83 -9.59
N THR A 30 -21.78 -11.11 -9.90
CA THR A 30 -20.84 -12.23 -9.76
C THR A 30 -19.37 -11.81 -9.71
N SER A 31 -18.60 -12.29 -8.74
CA SER A 31 -17.23 -11.79 -8.51
C SER A 31 -16.40 -11.82 -9.79
N ASP A 32 -15.87 -10.66 -10.19
CA ASP A 32 -15.01 -10.57 -11.38
C ASP A 32 -13.85 -11.56 -11.29
N PRO A 33 -13.54 -12.27 -12.40
CA PRO A 33 -12.37 -13.12 -12.46
C PRO A 33 -11.10 -12.31 -12.29
N ALA A 34 -10.10 -12.88 -11.63
CA ALA A 34 -8.82 -12.21 -11.40
C ALA A 34 -7.64 -13.15 -11.68
N TYR A 35 -6.61 -12.61 -12.33
CA TYR A 35 -5.32 -13.29 -12.52
C TYR A 35 -4.28 -12.54 -11.70
N VAL A 36 -3.74 -13.22 -10.71
CA VAL A 36 -2.80 -12.65 -9.73
C VAL A 36 -1.46 -13.36 -9.83
N VAL A 37 -0.40 -12.62 -10.15
CA VAL A 37 0.98 -13.10 -10.00
C VAL A 37 1.48 -12.68 -8.63
N ILE A 38 1.84 -13.63 -7.76
CA ILE A 38 2.46 -13.35 -6.47
C ILE A 38 3.97 -13.59 -6.62
N LEU A 39 4.74 -12.50 -6.56
CA LEU A 39 6.20 -12.52 -6.58
C LEU A 39 6.72 -12.56 -5.15
N LEU A 40 7.44 -13.62 -4.78
CA LEU A 40 8.01 -13.79 -3.44
C LEU A 40 9.54 -13.69 -3.47
N ASP A 41 10.07 -12.73 -2.72
CA ASP A 41 11.51 -12.53 -2.60
C ASP A 41 12.16 -13.67 -1.80
N MET A 42 13.15 -14.33 -2.40
CA MET A 42 13.90 -15.44 -1.79
C MET A 42 15.30 -15.02 -1.30
N SER A 43 15.50 -13.72 -1.05
CA SER A 43 16.77 -13.18 -0.62
C SER A 43 17.17 -13.52 0.81
N GLY A 44 18.48 -13.53 1.08
CA GLY A 44 19.02 -13.84 2.42
C GLY A 44 18.44 -12.99 3.56
N SER A 45 18.03 -11.75 3.29
CA SER A 45 17.41 -10.85 4.25
C SER A 45 16.02 -11.32 4.68
N MET A 46 15.29 -12.06 3.84
CA MET A 46 13.99 -12.67 4.17
C MET A 46 14.09 -13.79 5.23
N ARG A 47 15.29 -14.32 5.50
CA ARG A 47 15.54 -15.26 6.60
C ARG A 47 15.59 -14.58 7.97
N LYS A 48 15.72 -13.26 8.01
CA LYS A 48 15.81 -12.51 9.26
C LYS A 48 14.46 -12.48 9.95
N LYS A 49 14.53 -12.35 11.27
CA LYS A 49 13.34 -12.26 12.11
C LYS A 49 12.71 -10.88 11.99
N ASP A 50 11.40 -10.86 11.99
CA ASP A 50 10.57 -9.67 12.07
C ASP A 50 10.42 -9.17 13.51
N ALA A 51 9.59 -8.15 13.73
CA ALA A 51 9.37 -7.56 15.05
C ALA A 51 8.79 -8.57 16.06
N SER A 52 8.05 -9.59 15.59
CA SER A 52 7.47 -10.67 16.37
C SER A 52 8.39 -11.90 16.50
N ARG A 53 9.66 -11.78 16.11
CA ARG A 53 10.68 -12.85 16.14
C ARG A 53 10.42 -14.03 15.21
N VAL A 54 9.52 -13.89 14.23
CA VAL A 54 9.22 -14.87 13.18
C VAL A 54 10.07 -14.55 11.96
N LYS A 55 10.57 -15.54 11.20
CA LYS A 55 11.32 -15.21 9.97
C LYS A 55 10.37 -14.54 8.97
N LYS A 56 10.83 -13.49 8.30
CA LYS A 56 10.02 -12.74 7.31
C LYS A 56 9.46 -13.67 6.23
N ILE A 57 10.26 -14.62 5.74
CA ILE A 57 9.80 -15.62 4.75
C ILE A 57 8.66 -16.49 5.28
N ASP A 58 8.75 -16.98 6.52
CA ASP A 58 7.71 -17.80 7.14
C ASP A 58 6.41 -16.99 7.31
N GLY A 59 6.54 -15.71 7.69
CA GLY A 59 5.42 -14.78 7.78
C GLY A 59 4.77 -14.48 6.43
N ALA A 60 5.57 -14.28 5.37
CA ALA A 60 5.09 -14.06 4.02
C ALA A 60 4.36 -15.30 3.47
N ILE A 61 4.92 -16.50 3.66
CA ILE A 61 4.28 -17.77 3.29
C ILE A 61 2.95 -17.95 4.05
N ARG A 62 2.91 -17.65 5.35
CA ARG A 62 1.68 -17.68 6.14
C ARG A 62 0.63 -16.72 5.57
N ALA A 63 1.04 -15.50 5.21
CA ALA A 63 0.15 -14.53 4.59
C ALA A 63 -0.43 -15.04 3.27
N ILE A 64 0.40 -15.66 2.41
CA ILE A 64 -0.04 -16.27 1.15
C ILE A 64 -1.06 -17.39 1.41
N LYS A 65 -0.83 -18.26 2.41
CA LYS A 65 -1.78 -19.31 2.80
C LYS A 65 -3.14 -18.75 3.20
N GLU A 66 -3.15 -17.73 4.07
CA GLU A 66 -4.40 -17.08 4.51
C GLU A 66 -5.10 -16.36 3.34
N PHE A 67 -4.36 -15.74 2.44
CA PHE A 67 -4.92 -15.14 1.22
C PHE A 67 -5.61 -16.19 0.34
N ILE A 68 -4.96 -17.32 0.06
CA ILE A 68 -5.54 -18.41 -0.73
C ILE A 68 -6.79 -18.97 -0.05
N LYS A 69 -6.72 -19.18 1.27
CA LYS A 69 -7.86 -19.64 2.07
C LYS A 69 -9.04 -18.67 1.97
N LEU A 70 -8.81 -17.37 2.14
CA LEU A 70 -9.83 -16.33 2.00
C LEU A 70 -10.50 -16.36 0.61
N VAL A 71 -9.71 -16.55 -0.44
CA VAL A 71 -10.20 -16.65 -1.82
C VAL A 71 -11.09 -17.89 -2.00
N ARG A 72 -10.68 -19.04 -1.46
CA ARG A 72 -11.44 -20.30 -1.50
C ARG A 72 -12.74 -20.23 -0.71
N GLU A 73 -12.71 -19.71 0.52
CA GLU A 73 -13.89 -19.55 1.38
C GLU A 73 -14.97 -18.68 0.75
N LYS A 74 -14.57 -17.73 -0.09
CA LYS A 74 -15.48 -16.85 -0.83
C LYS A 74 -15.87 -17.40 -2.22
N ASN A 75 -15.39 -18.59 -2.57
CA ASN A 75 -15.61 -19.27 -3.86
C ASN A 75 -15.39 -18.35 -5.08
N LEU A 76 -14.23 -17.70 -5.13
CA LEU A 76 -13.97 -16.66 -6.12
C LEU A 76 -13.18 -17.18 -7.32
N PRO A 77 -13.48 -16.70 -8.53
CA PRO A 77 -12.80 -17.09 -9.76
C PRO A 77 -11.41 -16.42 -9.89
N VAL A 78 -10.50 -16.73 -8.97
CA VAL A 78 -9.14 -16.20 -8.96
C VAL A 78 -8.16 -17.28 -9.39
N HIS A 79 -7.30 -16.93 -10.34
CA HIS A 79 -6.15 -17.72 -10.74
C HIS A 79 -4.89 -17.09 -10.16
N ILE A 80 -4.03 -17.90 -9.57
CA ILE A 80 -2.84 -17.46 -8.85
C ILE A 80 -1.62 -18.13 -9.48
N SER A 81 -0.63 -17.32 -9.85
CA SER A 81 0.71 -17.78 -10.21
C SER A 81 1.66 -17.36 -9.10
N LEU A 82 2.17 -18.33 -8.35
CA LEU A 82 3.08 -18.09 -7.23
C LEU A 82 4.51 -18.34 -7.70
N VAL A 83 5.32 -17.29 -7.71
CA VAL A 83 6.63 -17.28 -8.37
C VAL A 83 7.69 -16.72 -7.41
N PRO A 84 8.65 -17.55 -6.95
CA PRO A 84 9.79 -17.06 -6.21
C PRO A 84 10.74 -16.28 -7.13
N PHE A 85 11.45 -15.31 -6.58
CA PHE A 85 12.49 -14.61 -7.32
C PHE A 85 13.74 -14.32 -6.47
N GLY A 86 14.89 -14.26 -7.14
CA GLY A 86 16.18 -13.99 -6.52
C GLY A 86 17.33 -14.41 -7.42
N GLU A 87 18.42 -13.67 -7.40
CA GLU A 87 19.63 -13.96 -8.20
C GLU A 87 20.73 -14.56 -7.33
N SER A 88 21.29 -15.69 -7.76
CA SER A 88 22.45 -16.30 -7.11
C SER A 88 23.40 -16.90 -8.14
N GLN A 89 24.70 -16.89 -7.84
CA GLN A 89 25.69 -17.65 -8.62
C GLN A 89 25.54 -19.17 -8.41
N ILE A 90 24.88 -19.57 -7.33
CA ILE A 90 24.62 -20.97 -7.02
C ILE A 90 23.24 -21.33 -7.58
N ALA A 91 23.21 -22.28 -8.52
CA ALA A 91 21.99 -22.64 -9.25
C ALA A 91 20.79 -22.99 -8.35
N LYS A 92 21.03 -23.70 -7.23
CA LYS A 92 19.97 -24.09 -6.27
C LYS A 92 19.32 -22.92 -5.53
N ASP A 93 20.00 -21.77 -5.48
CA ASP A 93 19.54 -20.55 -4.81
C ASP A 93 19.12 -19.48 -5.84
N ASN A 94 19.10 -19.82 -7.14
CA ASN A 94 18.75 -18.92 -8.22
C ASN A 94 17.31 -19.15 -8.66
N TYR A 95 16.49 -18.10 -8.58
CA TYR A 95 15.06 -18.14 -8.88
C TYR A 95 14.78 -17.20 -10.05
N GLU A 96 14.82 -17.75 -11.26
CA GLU A 96 14.53 -17.02 -12.48
C GLU A 96 13.02 -16.78 -12.63
N VAL A 97 12.68 -15.60 -13.15
CA VAL A 97 11.31 -15.26 -13.52
C VAL A 97 11.28 -14.84 -14.97
N ASN A 98 10.50 -15.56 -15.76
CA ASN A 98 10.17 -15.26 -17.14
C ASN A 98 8.70 -15.62 -17.42
N GLN A 99 8.19 -15.21 -18.59
CA GLN A 99 6.79 -15.38 -18.95
C GLN A 99 6.33 -16.85 -18.99
N GLU A 100 7.20 -17.77 -19.42
CA GLU A 100 6.88 -19.20 -19.47
C GLU A 100 6.71 -19.79 -18.07
N ILE A 101 7.61 -19.42 -17.14
CA ILE A 101 7.52 -19.84 -15.73
C ILE A 101 6.22 -19.31 -15.12
N ILE A 102 5.88 -18.04 -15.36
CA ILE A 102 4.63 -17.44 -14.87
C ILE A 102 3.42 -18.20 -15.42
N ALA A 103 3.39 -18.49 -16.72
CA ALA A 103 2.30 -19.21 -17.38
C ALA A 103 2.09 -20.61 -16.82
N LYS A 104 3.18 -21.40 -16.70
CA LYS A 104 3.16 -22.77 -16.14
C LYS A 104 2.74 -22.81 -14.67
N ASN A 105 2.84 -21.68 -13.98
CA ASN A 105 2.55 -21.57 -12.56
C ASN A 105 1.14 -21.08 -12.23
N PHE A 106 0.36 -20.67 -13.24
CA PHE A 106 -1.01 -20.27 -13.02
C PHE A 106 -1.91 -21.46 -12.69
N LEU A 107 -2.52 -21.40 -11.51
CA LEU A 107 -3.51 -22.38 -11.05
C LEU A 107 -4.76 -21.68 -10.53
N PRO A 108 -5.95 -22.28 -10.71
CA PRO A 108 -7.15 -21.86 -9.98
C PRO A 108 -6.92 -21.87 -8.47
N ALA A 109 -7.47 -20.89 -7.75
CA ALA A 109 -7.27 -20.78 -6.31
C ALA A 109 -7.78 -22.02 -5.54
N ASN A 110 -8.78 -22.74 -6.06
CA ASN A 110 -9.30 -23.98 -5.49
C ASN A 110 -8.48 -25.24 -5.84
N SER A 111 -7.42 -25.12 -6.65
CA SER A 111 -6.58 -26.25 -7.01
C SER A 111 -5.75 -26.75 -5.80
N PRO A 112 -5.73 -28.06 -5.52
CA PRO A 112 -4.89 -28.64 -4.48
C PRO A 112 -3.38 -28.53 -4.82
N ASP A 113 -3.02 -28.39 -6.09
CA ASP A 113 -1.63 -28.23 -6.50
C ASP A 113 -1.05 -26.87 -6.08
N LEU A 114 -1.91 -25.89 -5.81
CA LEU A 114 -1.49 -24.61 -5.24
C LEU A 114 -0.97 -24.77 -3.81
N ASP A 115 -1.55 -25.68 -3.02
CA ASP A 115 -1.08 -25.95 -1.65
C ASP A 115 0.29 -26.63 -1.65
N LYS A 116 0.51 -27.55 -2.60
CA LYS A 116 1.83 -28.16 -2.83
C LYS A 116 2.87 -27.10 -3.15
N ARG A 117 2.57 -26.19 -4.07
CA ARG A 117 3.49 -25.09 -4.44
C ARG A 117 3.83 -24.18 -3.26
N VAL A 118 2.86 -23.86 -2.41
CA VAL A 118 3.12 -23.07 -1.20
C VAL A 118 4.00 -23.85 -0.22
N ALA A 119 3.81 -25.17 -0.10
CA ALA A 119 4.67 -26.02 0.72
C ALA A 119 6.10 -26.12 0.14
N ASP A 120 6.25 -26.27 -1.17
CA ASP A 120 7.53 -26.30 -1.87
C ASP A 120 8.31 -25.00 -1.64
N LEU A 121 7.62 -23.86 -1.71
CA LEU A 121 8.22 -22.56 -1.41
C LEU A 121 8.64 -22.40 0.03
N ALA A 122 7.87 -22.93 0.97
CA ALA A 122 8.24 -22.92 2.39
C ALA A 122 9.51 -23.74 2.66
N SER A 123 9.77 -24.76 1.84
CA SER A 123 10.97 -25.61 1.95
C SER A 123 12.18 -25.12 1.13
N SER A 124 11.94 -24.22 0.17
CA SER A 124 12.95 -23.71 -0.75
C SER A 124 14.01 -22.83 -0.07
N PRO A 125 15.30 -22.90 -0.48
CA PRO A 125 16.37 -22.16 0.18
C PRO A 125 16.31 -20.64 -0.09
N THR A 126 16.32 -19.85 0.98
CA THR A 126 16.19 -18.39 0.91
C THR A 126 17.56 -17.68 1.01
N ASN A 127 18.45 -17.86 0.02
CA ASN A 127 19.83 -17.33 0.07
C ASN A 127 20.20 -16.45 -1.13
N ALA A 128 19.23 -16.00 -1.92
CA ALA A 128 19.48 -15.24 -3.12
C ALA A 128 19.83 -13.76 -2.83
N GLY A 129 20.24 -13.03 -3.87
CA GLY A 129 20.21 -11.58 -3.92
C GLY A 129 18.88 -11.05 -4.49
N THR A 130 18.48 -9.87 -4.06
CA THR A 130 17.21 -9.24 -4.46
C THR A 130 17.30 -8.54 -5.83
N ASN A 131 16.67 -9.15 -6.82
CA ASN A 131 16.37 -8.53 -8.12
C ASN A 131 14.90 -8.12 -8.18
N LEU A 132 14.59 -6.86 -7.86
CA LEU A 132 13.20 -6.40 -7.77
C LEU A 132 12.57 -6.15 -9.15
N TYR A 133 13.35 -5.62 -10.09
CA TYR A 133 12.79 -5.02 -11.31
C TYR A 133 12.55 -6.01 -12.43
N ASN A 134 13.42 -7.00 -12.66
CA ASN A 134 13.20 -7.94 -13.75
C ASN A 134 11.98 -8.85 -13.51
N PRO A 135 11.81 -9.48 -12.33
CA PRO A 135 10.62 -10.30 -12.07
C PRO A 135 9.33 -9.52 -12.21
N LEU A 136 9.32 -8.28 -11.71
CA LEU A 136 8.17 -7.40 -11.82
C LEU A 136 7.87 -6.99 -13.27
N LYS A 137 8.91 -6.68 -14.05
CA LYS A 137 8.81 -6.39 -15.48
C LYS A 137 8.22 -7.58 -16.24
N GLU A 138 8.71 -8.80 -16.00
CA GLU A 138 8.20 -10.01 -16.67
C GLU A 138 6.76 -10.35 -16.26
N ALA A 139 6.41 -10.18 -14.97
CA ALA A 139 5.05 -10.39 -14.48
C ALA A 139 4.04 -9.43 -15.11
N VAL A 140 4.34 -8.13 -15.14
CA VAL A 140 3.46 -7.13 -15.76
C VAL A 140 3.36 -7.36 -17.26
N LYS A 141 4.48 -7.68 -17.91
CA LYS A 141 4.52 -7.92 -19.34
C LYS A 141 3.72 -9.17 -19.72
N TYR A 142 3.84 -10.27 -18.98
CA TYR A 142 3.02 -11.47 -19.18
C TYR A 142 1.52 -11.16 -19.10
N LEU A 143 1.08 -10.54 -17.99
CA LEU A 143 -0.34 -10.22 -17.79
C LEU A 143 -0.87 -9.27 -18.86
N GLY A 144 -0.08 -8.27 -19.23
CA GLY A 144 -0.45 -7.29 -20.25
C GLY A 144 -0.52 -7.88 -21.66
N ASP A 145 0.51 -8.62 -22.08
CA ASP A 145 0.60 -9.25 -23.41
C ASP A 145 -0.48 -10.33 -23.59
N ASN A 146 -0.87 -11.03 -22.52
CA ASN A 146 -1.88 -12.08 -22.56
C ASN A 146 -3.28 -11.61 -22.15
N SER A 147 -3.50 -10.30 -21.98
CA SER A 147 -4.77 -9.76 -21.45
C SER A 147 -6.02 -10.19 -22.24
N GLU A 148 -5.93 -10.26 -23.57
CA GLU A 148 -7.02 -10.73 -24.43
C GLU A 148 -7.31 -12.23 -24.21
N GLU A 149 -6.26 -13.06 -24.17
CA GLU A 149 -6.41 -14.49 -23.94
C GLU A 149 -6.97 -14.80 -22.55
N LEU A 150 -6.46 -14.13 -21.51
CA LEU A 150 -6.97 -14.24 -20.15
C LEU A 150 -8.44 -13.80 -20.06
N THR A 151 -8.84 -12.82 -20.88
CA THR A 151 -10.25 -12.41 -21.02
C THR A 151 -11.08 -13.51 -21.67
N ARG A 152 -10.60 -14.15 -22.74
CA ARG A 152 -11.30 -15.30 -23.34
C ARG A 152 -11.47 -16.43 -22.35
N GLN A 153 -10.41 -16.81 -21.65
CA GLN A 153 -10.43 -17.90 -20.65
C GLN A 153 -11.41 -17.61 -19.52
N ALA A 154 -11.40 -16.39 -19.00
CA ALA A 154 -12.30 -15.96 -17.92
C ALA A 154 -13.79 -16.01 -18.30
N ASN A 155 -14.10 -15.82 -19.59
CA ASN A 155 -15.47 -15.83 -20.10
C ASN A 155 -15.88 -17.21 -20.67
N SER A 156 -14.94 -18.13 -20.90
CA SER A 156 -15.21 -19.46 -21.48
C SER A 156 -15.98 -20.41 -20.54
N SER A 157 -15.92 -20.16 -19.24
CA SER A 157 -16.63 -20.94 -18.21
C SER A 157 -18.05 -20.44 -17.93
N ASN A 158 -18.42 -19.26 -18.45
CA ASN A 158 -19.78 -18.77 -18.35
C ASN A 158 -20.49 -19.11 -19.65
N ASP A 159 -21.71 -19.64 -19.55
CA ASP A 159 -22.65 -19.91 -20.66
C ASP A 159 -23.17 -18.58 -21.27
N LEU A 160 -22.26 -17.64 -21.51
CA LEU A 160 -22.54 -16.31 -22.06
C LEU A 160 -22.93 -16.50 -23.51
N ARG A 161 -24.16 -16.12 -23.83
CA ARG A 161 -24.61 -15.92 -25.21
C ARG A 161 -23.56 -15.07 -25.93
N LYS A 162 -23.29 -15.37 -27.20
CA LYS A 162 -22.29 -14.70 -28.07
C LYS A 162 -22.38 -13.17 -28.11
N ASP A 163 -23.46 -12.60 -27.58
CA ASP A 163 -23.87 -11.21 -27.69
C ASP A 163 -23.62 -10.42 -26.39
N GLU A 164 -23.19 -11.06 -25.28
CA GLU A 164 -22.86 -10.35 -24.04
C GLU A 164 -21.43 -9.78 -24.04
N PRO A 165 -21.22 -8.54 -23.53
CA PRO A 165 -19.89 -7.92 -23.50
C PRO A 165 -18.94 -8.70 -22.58
N GLN A 166 -17.83 -9.19 -23.13
CA GLN A 166 -16.78 -9.85 -22.35
C GLN A 166 -16.29 -8.94 -21.22
N ILE A 167 -16.33 -9.45 -19.99
CA ILE A 167 -15.82 -8.74 -18.82
C ILE A 167 -14.33 -9.06 -18.72
N PRO A 168 -13.43 -8.07 -18.86
CA PRO A 168 -12.00 -8.31 -18.70
C PRO A 168 -11.70 -8.66 -17.24
N PRO A 169 -10.86 -9.69 -16.99
CA PRO A 169 -10.48 -10.05 -15.64
C PRO A 169 -9.57 -8.99 -15.04
N LYS A 170 -9.50 -8.98 -13.73
CA LYS A 170 -8.60 -8.09 -13.00
C LYS A 170 -7.21 -8.68 -13.00
N LEU A 171 -6.25 -7.92 -13.53
CA LEU A 171 -4.87 -8.34 -13.68
C LEU A 171 -4.01 -7.67 -12.63
N ALA A 172 -3.34 -8.44 -11.78
CA ALA A 172 -2.51 -7.88 -10.74
C ALA A 172 -1.24 -8.65 -10.45
N VAL A 173 -0.23 -7.91 -10.02
CA VAL A 173 1.00 -8.44 -9.44
C VAL A 173 1.05 -8.05 -7.96
N MET A 174 1.21 -9.03 -7.08
CA MET A 174 1.50 -8.80 -5.66
C MET A 174 2.97 -9.07 -5.42
N LEU A 175 3.73 -8.03 -5.10
CA LEU A 175 5.15 -8.09 -4.83
C LEU A 175 5.37 -8.17 -3.32
N LEU A 176 5.86 -9.31 -2.83
CA LEU A 176 6.21 -9.56 -1.44
C LEU A 176 7.73 -9.59 -1.32
N SER A 177 8.29 -8.52 -0.79
CA SER A 177 9.74 -8.33 -0.69
C SER A 177 10.05 -7.50 0.54
N ASP A 178 11.26 -7.62 1.08
CA ASP A 178 11.77 -6.61 1.99
C ASP A 178 12.36 -5.40 1.25
N GLY A 179 12.24 -5.32 -0.08
CA GLY A 179 12.25 -4.09 -0.86
C GLY A 179 13.61 -3.56 -1.26
N TYR A 180 14.71 -4.15 -0.80
CA TYR A 180 16.04 -3.63 -1.09
C TYR A 180 16.63 -4.22 -2.38
N HIS A 181 16.55 -3.49 -3.50
CA HIS A 181 17.20 -3.92 -4.75
C HIS A 181 18.73 -3.82 -4.64
N ASN A 182 19.40 -4.98 -4.62
CA ASN A 182 20.85 -5.06 -4.51
C ASN A 182 21.56 -5.36 -5.84
N SER A 183 20.86 -5.93 -6.83
CA SER A 183 21.43 -6.24 -8.14
C SER A 183 21.71 -4.96 -8.93
N LYS A 184 22.98 -4.73 -9.32
CA LYS A 184 23.41 -3.61 -10.18
C LYS A 184 22.95 -2.22 -9.70
N ARG A 185 23.07 -1.93 -8.39
CA ARG A 185 22.63 -0.67 -7.75
C ARG A 185 23.08 0.61 -8.46
N LYS A 186 24.25 0.64 -9.09
CA LYS A 186 24.75 1.82 -9.84
C LYS A 186 23.84 2.23 -11.01
N THR A 187 23.06 1.29 -11.55
CA THR A 187 22.16 1.51 -12.70
C THR A 187 20.67 1.44 -12.32
N GLU A 188 20.37 1.49 -11.03
CA GLU A 188 19.02 1.35 -10.47
C GLU A 188 18.02 2.32 -11.14
N ASP A 189 18.40 3.58 -11.31
CA ASP A 189 17.57 4.61 -11.95
C ASP A 189 17.19 4.26 -13.40
N GLN A 190 18.12 3.69 -14.15
CA GLN A 190 17.88 3.26 -15.52
C GLN A 190 16.97 2.02 -15.55
N GLN A 191 17.20 1.06 -14.65
CA GLN A 191 16.35 -0.13 -14.51
C GLN A 191 14.91 0.26 -14.14
N PHE A 192 14.75 1.21 -13.22
CA PHE A 192 13.45 1.74 -12.82
C PHE A 192 12.77 2.48 -13.97
N THR A 193 13.50 3.33 -14.71
CA THR A 193 12.94 4.03 -15.89
C THR A 193 12.43 3.04 -16.94
N ASN A 194 13.12 1.92 -17.13
CA ASN A 194 12.67 0.87 -18.04
C ASN A 194 11.40 0.16 -17.53
N LEU A 195 11.30 -0.04 -16.22
CA LEU A 195 10.09 -0.57 -15.59
C LEU A 195 8.90 0.39 -15.74
N GLU A 196 9.10 1.69 -15.60
CA GLU A 196 8.05 2.70 -15.84
C GLU A 196 7.49 2.63 -17.26
N LYS A 197 8.35 2.41 -18.27
CA LYS A 197 7.90 2.25 -19.67
C LYS A 197 6.97 1.04 -19.82
N VAL A 198 7.26 -0.05 -19.11
CA VAL A 198 6.40 -1.24 -19.11
C VAL A 198 5.07 -0.96 -18.41
N PHE A 199 5.07 -0.27 -17.27
CA PHE A 199 3.84 0.13 -16.59
C PHE A 199 2.95 1.03 -17.46
N LYS A 200 3.55 1.99 -18.18
CA LYS A 200 2.83 2.85 -19.12
C LYS A 200 2.25 2.07 -20.31
N LYS A 201 2.95 1.02 -20.77
CA LYS A 201 2.48 0.16 -21.86
C LYS A 201 1.28 -0.69 -21.44
N TYR A 202 1.20 -1.13 -20.18
CA TYR A 202 0.13 -2.01 -19.68
C TYR A 202 -0.65 -1.38 -18.52
N PRO A 203 -1.46 -0.32 -18.77
CA PRO A 203 -2.15 0.44 -17.72
C PRO A 203 -3.25 -0.34 -17.00
N THR A 204 -3.66 -1.49 -17.52
CA THR A 204 -4.68 -2.36 -16.94
C THR A 204 -4.15 -3.24 -15.81
N VAL A 205 -2.83 -3.46 -15.74
CA VAL A 205 -2.19 -4.31 -14.73
C VAL A 205 -1.87 -3.49 -13.48
N ARG A 206 -2.36 -3.93 -12.32
CA ARG A 206 -2.11 -3.28 -11.03
C ARG A 206 -0.98 -3.96 -10.28
N VAL A 207 -0.07 -3.19 -9.68
CA VAL A 207 1.01 -3.72 -8.83
C VAL A 207 0.76 -3.33 -7.38
N TYR A 208 0.58 -4.32 -6.52
CA TYR A 208 0.51 -4.15 -5.07
C TYR A 208 1.85 -4.52 -4.45
N THR A 209 2.36 -3.70 -3.53
CA THR A 209 3.67 -3.92 -2.91
C THR A 209 3.56 -4.11 -1.41
N LEU A 210 4.09 -5.22 -0.92
CA LEU A 210 4.21 -5.53 0.50
C LEU A 210 5.70 -5.49 0.86
N GLY A 211 6.11 -4.39 1.48
CA GLY A 211 7.46 -4.20 2.02
C GLY A 211 7.58 -4.80 3.41
N TYR A 212 7.97 -6.07 3.51
CA TYR A 212 8.01 -6.79 4.78
C TYR A 212 9.30 -6.44 5.55
N GLY A 213 9.15 -5.73 6.66
CA GLY A 213 10.26 -5.49 7.57
C GLY A 213 10.10 -4.22 8.37
N GLU A 214 11.18 -3.83 9.01
CA GLU A 214 11.21 -2.60 9.80
C GLU A 214 11.25 -1.38 8.88
N SER A 215 10.54 -0.34 9.28
CA SER A 215 10.61 0.95 8.58
C SER A 215 12.00 1.57 8.71
N LEU A 216 12.36 2.41 7.73
CA LEU A 216 13.60 3.18 7.75
C LEU A 216 13.75 4.02 9.03
N LYS A 217 12.62 4.53 9.57
CA LYS A 217 12.57 5.27 10.84
C LYS A 217 12.94 4.41 12.04
N GLN A 218 12.44 3.17 12.10
CA GLN A 218 12.77 2.22 13.18
C GLN A 218 14.24 1.81 13.12
N LEU A 219 14.75 1.52 11.91
CA LEU A 219 16.14 1.19 11.70
C LEU A 219 17.07 2.32 12.15
N ARG A 220 16.78 3.55 11.75
CA ARG A 220 17.53 4.73 12.19
C ARG A 220 17.54 4.86 13.71
N ASN A 221 16.38 4.71 14.36
CA ASN A 221 16.25 4.86 15.81
C ASN A 221 17.04 3.81 16.62
N ARG A 222 17.21 2.60 16.06
CA ARG A 222 17.99 1.52 16.68
C ARG A 222 19.49 1.62 16.36
N ALA A 223 19.84 2.31 15.28
CA ALA A 223 21.23 2.43 14.85
C ALA A 223 22.02 3.42 15.72
N THR A 224 23.28 3.09 15.93
CA THR A 224 24.28 3.97 16.53
C THR A 224 24.83 4.92 15.46
N ASN A 225 25.18 6.14 15.87
CA ASN A 225 25.74 7.18 14.99
C ASN A 225 24.87 7.53 13.76
N CYS A 226 23.54 7.49 13.92
CA CYS A 226 22.60 7.70 12.83
C CYS A 226 21.78 8.98 13.03
N ASN A 227 22.30 10.13 12.58
CA ASN A 227 21.64 11.43 12.74
C ASN A 227 20.91 11.91 11.46
N ILE A 228 20.01 11.06 10.95
CA ILE A 228 19.25 11.35 9.72
C ILE A 228 17.87 11.95 10.10
N PRO A 229 17.52 13.18 9.65
CA PRO A 229 16.21 13.77 9.93
C PRO A 229 15.06 12.97 9.32
N ASN A 230 13.87 13.00 9.96
CA ASN A 230 12.68 12.30 9.45
C ASN A 230 12.32 12.69 8.01
N SER A 231 12.46 13.96 7.64
CA SER A 231 12.14 14.48 6.29
C SER A 231 13.01 13.89 5.18
N TRP A 232 14.17 13.32 5.53
CA TRP A 232 15.06 12.66 4.57
C TRP A 232 14.72 11.18 4.40
N LEU A 233 14.07 10.56 5.39
CA LEU A 233 13.68 9.15 5.34
C LEU A 233 12.53 8.87 4.36
N GLU A 234 11.80 9.91 3.96
CA GLU A 234 10.72 9.83 2.98
C GLU A 234 11.23 10.02 1.54
N LYS A 235 12.50 10.41 1.36
CA LYS A 235 13.10 10.62 0.05
C LYS A 235 13.66 9.32 -0.51
N LYS A 236 13.74 9.22 -1.83
CA LYS A 236 14.35 8.09 -2.55
C LYS A 236 15.78 7.74 -2.05
N GLN A 237 16.57 8.75 -1.71
CA GLN A 237 17.95 8.59 -1.23
C GLN A 237 18.05 8.12 0.23
N ALA A 238 16.92 7.97 0.93
CA ALA A 238 16.87 7.57 2.34
C ALA A 238 17.61 6.26 2.60
N VAL A 239 17.49 5.31 1.67
CA VAL A 239 18.13 4.00 1.77
C VAL A 239 19.64 4.13 1.76
N ASP A 240 20.21 4.90 0.81
CA ASP A 240 21.65 5.09 0.71
C ASP A 240 22.21 5.83 1.93
N LEU A 241 21.44 6.76 2.50
CA LEU A 241 21.81 7.45 3.74
C LEU A 241 21.80 6.51 4.94
N ILE A 242 20.78 5.67 5.07
CA ILE A 242 20.67 4.71 6.18
C ILE A 242 21.79 3.68 6.16
N GLN A 243 22.36 3.34 5.01
CA GLN A 243 23.49 2.41 4.92
C GLN A 243 24.73 2.88 5.70
N SER A 244 24.88 4.20 5.89
CA SER A 244 25.96 4.76 6.73
C SER A 244 25.78 4.50 8.23
N CYS A 245 24.58 4.09 8.64
CA CYS A 245 24.24 3.85 10.03
C CYS A 245 24.61 2.44 10.50
N LYS A 246 25.07 2.31 11.75
CA LYS A 246 25.54 1.03 12.30
C LYS A 246 24.54 0.45 13.28
N LEU A 247 24.02 -0.75 13.01
CA LEU A 247 23.20 -1.48 13.97
C LEU A 247 24.08 -2.25 14.97
N PRO A 248 23.72 -2.27 16.27
CA PRO A 248 24.42 -3.10 17.26
C PRO A 248 24.33 -4.60 16.99
N SER A 249 23.23 -5.02 16.36
CA SER A 249 22.85 -6.44 16.17
C SER A 249 23.24 -7.03 14.81
N GLY A 250 24.10 -6.34 14.05
CA GLY A 250 24.64 -6.83 12.78
C GLY A 250 24.51 -5.84 11.63
N ASP A 251 24.52 -6.37 10.41
CA ASP A 251 24.49 -5.55 9.20
C ASP A 251 23.07 -5.04 8.91
N ILE A 252 22.97 -3.72 8.73
CA ILE A 252 21.74 -2.97 8.45
C ILE A 252 21.08 -3.39 7.14
N PHE A 253 21.85 -3.82 6.13
CA PHE A 253 21.31 -4.28 4.83
C PHE A 253 20.28 -5.40 4.97
N ASN A 254 20.39 -6.20 6.02
CA ASN A 254 19.49 -7.31 6.27
C ASN A 254 18.07 -6.92 6.67
N TYR A 255 17.87 -5.65 7.08
CA TYR A 255 16.62 -5.17 7.64
C TYR A 255 16.01 -4.00 6.87
N ILE A 256 16.76 -3.40 5.93
CA ILE A 256 16.32 -2.26 5.13
C ILE A 256 15.10 -2.63 4.31
N VAL A 257 14.09 -1.76 4.35
CA VAL A 257 12.97 -1.74 3.42
C VAL A 257 12.94 -0.44 2.65
N ASP A 258 13.05 -0.50 1.31
CA ASP A 258 12.97 0.67 0.43
C ASP A 258 11.51 1.14 0.26
N GLN A 259 10.97 1.71 1.34
CA GLN A 259 9.58 2.16 1.40
C GLN A 259 9.25 3.19 0.30
N PRO A 260 10.09 4.22 0.04
CA PRO A 260 9.83 5.18 -1.02
C PRO A 260 9.71 4.51 -2.39
N ARG A 261 10.61 3.57 -2.71
CA ARG A 261 10.60 2.90 -4.02
C ARG A 261 9.40 1.96 -4.17
N LEU A 262 9.12 1.13 -3.18
CA LEU A 262 7.97 0.22 -3.20
C LEU A 262 6.64 0.97 -3.30
N LYS A 263 6.54 2.12 -2.63
CA LYS A 263 5.37 3.00 -2.73
C LYS A 263 5.22 3.57 -4.14
N GLN A 264 6.31 4.08 -4.71
CA GLN A 264 6.31 4.61 -6.08
C GLN A 264 5.91 3.56 -7.12
N ILE A 265 6.40 2.31 -6.99
CA ILE A 265 6.01 1.19 -7.85
C ILE A 265 4.49 0.97 -7.85
N ALA A 266 3.89 0.91 -6.65
CA ALA A 266 2.45 0.70 -6.52
C ALA A 266 1.67 1.88 -7.11
N GLU A 267 2.04 3.12 -6.77
CA GLU A 267 1.35 4.34 -7.20
C GLU A 267 1.35 4.51 -8.73
N LEU A 268 2.46 4.19 -9.41
CA LEU A 268 2.55 4.28 -10.87
C LEU A 268 1.54 3.41 -11.62
N THR A 269 1.10 2.32 -10.99
CA THR A 269 0.09 1.41 -11.55
C THR A 269 -1.27 1.60 -10.88
N GLY A 270 -1.42 2.58 -9.98
CA GLY A 270 -2.62 2.77 -9.15
C GLY A 270 -2.94 1.60 -8.22
N GLY A 271 -1.93 0.84 -7.83
CA GLY A 271 -2.01 -0.16 -6.77
C GLY A 271 -1.75 0.45 -5.39
N ILE A 272 -1.69 -0.43 -4.37
CA ILE A 272 -1.54 -0.06 -2.96
C ILE A 272 -0.23 -0.62 -2.43
N SER A 273 0.47 0.16 -1.60
CA SER A 273 1.63 -0.28 -0.83
C SER A 273 1.30 -0.49 0.64
N LYS A 274 1.88 -1.53 1.25
CA LYS A 274 1.78 -1.82 2.69
C LYS A 274 3.15 -2.23 3.23
N PHE A 275 3.41 -1.86 4.49
CA PHE A 275 4.70 -2.07 5.15
C PHE A 275 4.49 -2.79 6.49
N PRO A 276 4.13 -4.08 6.47
CA PRO A 276 3.88 -4.83 7.69
C PRO A 276 5.17 -5.08 8.46
N GLN A 277 5.09 -4.97 9.79
CA GLN A 277 6.21 -5.21 10.69
C GLN A 277 6.26 -6.64 11.22
N ASP A 278 5.14 -7.37 11.10
CA ASP A 278 5.00 -8.75 11.51
C ASP A 278 4.06 -9.56 10.60
N ALA A 279 4.02 -10.87 10.84
CA ALA A 279 3.25 -11.82 10.04
C ALA A 279 1.73 -11.56 10.07
N ASN A 280 1.19 -11.06 11.18
CA ASN A 280 -0.25 -10.80 11.28
C ASN A 280 -0.62 -9.54 10.49
N GLU A 281 0.21 -8.52 10.50
CA GLU A 281 0.06 -7.35 9.63
C GLU A 281 0.23 -7.71 8.15
N ALA A 282 1.11 -8.66 7.82
CA ALA A 282 1.28 -9.14 6.46
C ALA A 282 0.01 -9.82 5.93
N VAL A 283 -0.63 -10.66 6.74
CA VAL A 283 -1.95 -11.26 6.42
C VAL A 283 -2.99 -10.17 6.13
N LYS A 284 -3.15 -9.20 7.04
CA LYS A 284 -4.09 -8.08 6.86
C LYS A 284 -3.79 -7.24 5.62
N SER A 285 -2.52 -7.13 5.24
CA SER A 285 -2.09 -6.40 4.05
C SER A 285 -2.53 -7.11 2.77
N LEU A 286 -2.36 -8.44 2.69
CA LEU A 286 -2.87 -9.23 1.56
C LEU A 286 -4.39 -9.25 1.50
N GLU A 287 -5.09 -9.30 2.63
CA GLU A 287 -6.55 -9.10 2.66
C GLU A 287 -6.95 -7.73 2.12
N THR A 288 -6.16 -6.68 2.38
CA THR A 288 -6.41 -5.35 1.84
C THR A 288 -6.22 -5.33 0.32
N PHE A 289 -5.16 -5.96 -0.19
CA PHE A 289 -4.96 -6.09 -1.64
C PHE A 289 -6.08 -6.87 -2.29
N PHE A 290 -6.52 -7.95 -1.65
CA PHE A 290 -7.66 -8.73 -2.08
C PHE A 290 -8.95 -7.88 -2.16
N LYS A 291 -9.22 -7.01 -1.18
CA LYS A 291 -10.36 -6.08 -1.24
C LYS A 291 -10.20 -5.06 -2.36
N ALA A 292 -9.01 -4.53 -2.55
CA ALA A 292 -8.70 -3.59 -3.64
C ALA A 292 -8.82 -4.21 -5.03
N LEU A 293 -8.57 -5.53 -5.15
CA LEU A 293 -8.90 -6.28 -6.37
C LEU A 293 -10.40 -6.34 -6.62
N ARG A 294 -11.27 -6.13 -5.63
CA ARG A 294 -12.72 -6.29 -5.81
C ARG A 294 -13.45 -4.97 -5.89
N GLU A 295 -12.96 -3.98 -5.18
CA GLU A 295 -13.65 -2.71 -4.99
C GLU A 295 -12.97 -1.61 -5.80
N TYR A 296 -13.78 -0.79 -6.47
CA TYR A 296 -13.29 0.44 -7.10
C TYR A 296 -13.20 1.52 -6.03
N GLU A 297 -12.04 2.16 -5.94
CA GLU A 297 -11.90 3.41 -5.18
C GLU A 297 -12.09 4.58 -6.14
N LEU A 298 -13.18 5.31 -5.95
CA LEU A 298 -13.40 6.59 -6.63
C LEU A 298 -12.99 7.69 -5.67
N GLN A 299 -11.97 8.47 -6.06
CA GLN A 299 -11.57 9.68 -5.34
C GLN A 299 -12.21 10.87 -6.03
N TYR A 300 -13.09 11.56 -5.32
CA TYR A 300 -13.71 12.79 -5.76
C TYR A 300 -13.24 13.94 -4.88
N ILE A 301 -12.69 14.98 -5.50
CA ILE A 301 -12.33 16.22 -4.84
C ILE A 301 -13.44 17.21 -5.17
N GLN A 302 -14.17 17.68 -4.15
CA GLN A 302 -15.18 18.72 -4.32
C GLN A 302 -14.46 20.05 -4.63
N PRO A 303 -14.59 20.62 -5.84
CA PRO A 303 -14.05 21.94 -6.11
C PRO A 303 -14.81 22.99 -5.29
N ASN A 304 -14.09 23.98 -4.77
CA ASN A 304 -14.66 25.11 -4.02
C ASN A 304 -15.54 24.71 -2.82
N ALA A 305 -15.13 23.67 -2.09
CA ALA A 305 -15.87 23.19 -0.92
C ALA A 305 -15.97 24.29 0.16
N VAL A 306 -17.19 24.65 0.54
CA VAL A 306 -17.49 25.59 1.63
C VAL A 306 -17.44 24.83 2.96
N PRO A 307 -16.73 25.36 3.98
CA PRO A 307 -16.72 24.76 5.31
C PRO A 307 -18.13 24.62 5.89
N ALA A 308 -18.34 23.54 6.66
CA ALA A 308 -19.62 23.21 7.33
C ALA A 308 -20.81 22.89 6.42
N GLU A 309 -20.68 23.02 5.10
CA GLU A 309 -21.73 22.72 4.13
C GLU A 309 -21.82 21.21 3.84
N GLU A 310 -23.03 20.74 3.55
CA GLU A 310 -23.30 19.36 3.16
C GLU A 310 -23.40 19.24 1.64
N TYR A 311 -22.60 18.36 1.06
CA TYR A 311 -22.62 18.03 -0.35
C TYR A 311 -23.19 16.63 -0.54
N GLN A 312 -24.16 16.50 -1.45
CA GLN A 312 -24.67 15.21 -1.85
C GLN A 312 -23.90 14.72 -3.07
N VAL A 313 -23.12 13.66 -2.88
CA VAL A 313 -22.32 13.05 -3.95
C VAL A 313 -22.99 11.76 -4.40
N GLN A 314 -23.23 11.65 -5.69
CA GLN A 314 -23.76 10.46 -6.33
C GLN A 314 -22.82 9.99 -7.43
N VAL A 315 -22.51 8.69 -7.44
CA VAL A 315 -21.77 8.06 -8.52
C VAL A 315 -22.76 7.50 -9.51
N SER A 316 -22.66 7.93 -10.76
CA SER A 316 -23.40 7.37 -11.89
C SER A 316 -22.41 6.69 -12.85
N VAL A 317 -22.72 5.47 -13.24
CA VAL A 317 -21.99 4.75 -14.28
C VAL A 317 -22.90 4.71 -15.50
N ASN A 318 -22.50 5.42 -16.55
CA ASN A 318 -23.17 5.41 -17.84
C ASN A 318 -22.23 4.82 -18.89
N SER A 319 -22.55 3.62 -19.37
CA SER A 319 -21.80 2.96 -20.44
C SER A 319 -22.74 2.61 -21.59
N SER A 320 -22.73 3.43 -22.64
CA SER A 320 -23.54 3.24 -23.84
C SER A 320 -23.27 1.89 -24.53
N ASN A 321 -22.03 1.39 -24.45
CA ASN A 321 -21.63 0.10 -25.07
C ASN A 321 -22.08 -1.14 -24.27
N ARG A 322 -22.50 -0.97 -23.01
CA ARG A 322 -22.92 -2.08 -22.13
C ARG A 322 -24.35 -1.92 -21.63
N GLU A 323 -25.08 -0.93 -22.14
CA GLU A 323 -26.43 -0.54 -21.69
C GLU A 323 -26.54 -0.34 -20.16
N LEU A 324 -25.42 -0.03 -19.50
CA LEU A 324 -25.35 0.14 -18.06
C LEU A 324 -25.63 1.60 -17.72
N ASN A 325 -26.77 1.84 -17.07
CA ASN A 325 -27.09 3.11 -16.42
C ASN A 325 -27.41 2.84 -14.95
N ILE A 326 -26.36 2.80 -14.14
CA ILE A 326 -26.46 2.49 -12.71
C ILE A 326 -26.14 3.75 -11.92
N ASN A 327 -27.08 4.11 -11.04
CA ASN A 327 -26.90 5.20 -10.09
C ASN A 327 -26.72 4.62 -8.69
N ALA A 328 -25.61 4.94 -8.05
CA ALA A 328 -25.41 4.60 -6.64
C ALA A 328 -26.38 5.41 -5.77
N LYS A 329 -26.65 4.91 -4.55
CA LYS A 329 -27.37 5.72 -3.56
C LYS A 329 -26.57 6.98 -3.24
N PRO A 330 -27.19 8.17 -3.22
CA PRO A 330 -26.52 9.41 -2.87
C PRO A 330 -25.91 9.32 -1.47
N VAL A 331 -24.75 9.94 -1.31
CA VAL A 331 -24.03 9.99 -0.04
C VAL A 331 -23.87 11.44 0.35
N ASN A 332 -24.37 11.80 1.53
CA ASN A 332 -24.19 13.14 2.07
C ASN A 332 -22.83 13.20 2.76
N ILE A 333 -22.02 14.18 2.35
CA ILE A 333 -20.70 14.45 2.90
C ILE A 333 -20.75 15.86 3.48
N ARG A 334 -20.57 15.97 4.79
CA ARG A 334 -20.45 17.26 5.46
C ARG A 334 -18.99 17.69 5.48
N MET A 335 -18.70 18.85 4.91
CA MET A 335 -17.37 19.43 5.01
C MET A 335 -17.12 19.85 6.46
N PRO A 336 -15.97 19.48 7.06
CA PRO A 336 -15.68 19.87 8.42
C PRO A 336 -15.59 21.40 8.49
N ASN A 337 -16.25 21.98 9.49
CA ASN A 337 -16.18 23.43 9.76
C ASN A 337 -14.76 23.87 10.18
N ILE A 338 -13.93 22.92 10.60
CA ILE A 338 -12.61 23.16 11.18
C ILE A 338 -11.61 22.38 10.33
N SER A 339 -10.65 23.09 9.74
CA SER A 339 -9.45 22.43 9.23
C SER A 339 -8.75 21.78 10.41
N PHE A 340 -8.86 20.45 10.55
CA PHE A 340 -8.19 19.71 11.61
C PHE A 340 -6.68 19.69 11.32
N TYR A 341 -6.00 20.79 11.62
CA TYR A 341 -4.57 20.74 11.87
C TYR A 341 -4.41 20.06 13.22
N LYS A 342 -3.98 18.80 13.18
CA LYS A 342 -3.59 18.07 14.38
C LYS A 342 -2.35 18.78 14.93
N LEU A 343 -2.55 19.80 15.78
CA LEU A 343 -1.47 20.55 16.40
C LEU A 343 -0.50 19.55 17.02
N PRO A 344 0.79 19.56 16.63
CA PRO A 344 1.76 18.59 17.11
C PRO A 344 1.83 18.68 18.64
N LEU A 345 2.02 17.52 19.29
CA LEU A 345 2.13 17.42 20.75
C LEU A 345 3.24 18.33 21.30
N PHE A 346 4.27 18.59 20.48
CA PHE A 346 5.37 19.49 20.77
C PHE A 346 5.65 20.38 19.55
N PRO A 347 5.84 21.70 19.72
CA PRO A 347 5.83 22.47 20.97
C PRO A 347 4.45 23.08 21.35
N ASP A 348 3.51 23.13 20.41
CA ASP A 348 2.37 24.06 20.47
C ASP A 348 1.35 23.73 21.56
N ARG A 349 0.96 22.45 21.71
CA ARG A 349 0.00 22.05 22.76
C ARG A 349 0.54 22.28 24.16
N LEU A 350 1.83 22.09 24.34
CA LEU A 350 2.51 22.25 25.63
C LEU A 350 2.63 23.72 26.01
N PHE A 351 2.82 24.60 25.01
CA PHE A 351 2.77 26.04 25.22
C PHE A 351 1.38 26.50 25.66
N ILE A 352 0.32 26.07 24.98
CA ILE A 352 -1.07 26.40 25.34
C ILE A 352 -1.43 25.89 26.74
N LEU A 353 -1.02 24.65 27.08
CA LEU A 353 -1.25 24.08 28.40
C LEU A 353 -0.54 24.88 29.51
N LYS A 354 0.71 25.29 29.28
CA LYS A 354 1.45 26.12 30.24
C LYS A 354 0.81 27.49 30.43
N LEU A 355 0.34 28.11 29.35
CA LEU A 355 -0.30 29.42 29.40
C LEU A 355 -1.64 29.36 30.15
N THR A 356 -2.45 28.34 29.90
CA THR A 356 -3.72 28.12 30.61
C THR A 356 -3.52 27.84 32.09
N LEU A 357 -2.56 26.98 32.47
CA LEU A 357 -2.20 26.75 33.87
C LEU A 357 -1.67 28.02 34.56
N GLY A 358 -0.90 28.84 33.83
CA GLY A 358 -0.41 30.13 34.34
C GLY A 358 -1.53 31.10 34.67
N ILE A 359 -2.51 31.25 33.77
CA ILE A 359 -3.68 32.12 34.00
C ILE A 359 -4.52 31.62 35.18
N LEU A 360 -4.73 30.30 35.29
CA LEU A 360 -5.45 29.68 36.41
C LEU A 360 -4.74 29.92 37.74
N GLY A 361 -3.42 29.75 37.78
CA GLY A 361 -2.60 30.03 38.95
C GLY A 361 -2.67 31.50 39.39
N CYS A 362 -2.55 32.43 38.45
CA CYS A 362 -2.69 33.87 38.72
C CYS A 362 -4.08 34.22 39.26
N GLY A 363 -5.14 33.64 38.69
CA GLY A 363 -6.52 33.85 39.16
C GLY A 363 -6.74 33.38 40.60
N ILE A 364 -6.22 32.20 40.97
CA ILE A 364 -6.31 31.67 42.33
C ILE A 364 -5.57 32.57 43.32
N LEU A 365 -4.38 33.05 42.97
CA LEU A 365 -3.60 33.95 43.84
C LEU A 365 -4.32 35.29 44.04
N TRP A 366 -4.88 35.87 42.97
CA TRP A 366 -5.62 37.11 43.06
C TRP A 366 -6.88 36.97 43.91
N PHE A 367 -7.63 35.88 43.71
CA PHE A 367 -8.81 35.57 44.52
C PHE A 367 -8.47 35.37 46.00
N LYS A 368 -7.38 34.66 46.31
CA LYS A 368 -6.92 34.47 47.69
C LYS A 368 -6.57 35.79 48.36
N ARG A 369 -5.90 36.70 47.65
CA ARG A 369 -5.53 38.03 48.17
C ARG A 369 -6.77 38.89 48.41
N TRP A 370 -7.71 38.90 47.47
CA TRP A 370 -8.98 39.60 47.62
C TRP A 370 -9.82 39.06 48.78
N SER A 371 -9.90 37.73 48.92
CA SER A 371 -10.58 37.09 50.05
C SER A 371 -9.97 37.45 51.41
N GLN A 372 -8.63 37.54 51.50
CA GLN A 372 -7.96 37.98 52.72
C GLN A 372 -8.22 39.46 53.04
N GLN A 373 -8.30 40.32 52.02
CA GLN A 373 -8.66 41.73 52.22
C GLN A 373 -10.08 41.87 52.77
N LEU A 374 -11.06 41.16 52.19
CA LEU A 374 -12.43 41.14 52.69
C LEU A 374 -12.53 40.64 54.13
N LYS A 375 -11.75 39.62 54.50
CA LYS A 375 -11.72 39.12 55.87
C LYS A 375 -11.15 40.16 56.85
N THR A 376 -10.07 40.84 56.45
CA THR A 376 -9.44 41.89 57.27
C THR A 376 -10.34 43.12 57.42
N GLU A 377 -11.11 43.45 56.39
CA GLU A 377 -12.12 44.52 56.47
C GLU A 377 -13.26 44.13 57.39
N ALA A 378 -13.82 42.92 57.27
CA ALA A 378 -14.87 42.43 58.15
C ALA A 378 -14.45 42.42 59.63
N ASP A 379 -13.23 41.98 59.93
CA ASP A 379 -12.68 41.95 61.30
C ASP A 379 -12.41 43.36 61.88
N ARG A 380 -12.43 44.44 61.07
CA ARG A 380 -12.35 45.83 61.56
C ARG A 380 -13.71 46.46 61.89
N TRP A 381 -14.79 45.88 61.39
CA TRP A 381 -16.17 46.37 61.62
C TRP A 381 -16.87 45.65 62.79
N ILE A 382 -16.20 44.64 63.37
CA ILE A 382 -16.53 44.02 64.67
C ILE A 382 -15.60 44.64 65.71
#